data_AF-A0A432WWE6-F1
#
_entry.id   AF-A0A432WWE6-F1
#
_cell.length_a   1.000
_cell.length_b   1.000
_cell.length_c   1.000
_cell.angle_alpha   90.00
_cell.angle_beta   90.00
_cell.angle_gamma   90.00
#
_symmetry.space_group_name_H-M   'P 1'
#
loop_
_entity.id
_entity.type
_entity.pdbx_description
1 polymer ?
#
loop_
_entity_poly.entity_id
_entity_poly.type
_entity_poly.pdbx_seq_one_letter_code
_entity_poly.pdbx_strand_id
1 'polypeptide(L)'
;MACTFDYQIPEYAKQTASERYIHEPSPAHGDAQYNGIDHKFPTELQGFVLIFPERDRVYWSAQAAALHGELANQPIEFSLRQFMQWYLPSQRDLFAQSIFDEANNDGFQLDLCIAHSNQHVRYLCIPLQHHNSVIWAGFVRSTLAQKNKILIDLALRKARQVLAELC
;
A
#
# COMPACT_ATOMS: atom_id res chain seq x y z
N MET A 1 20.48 26.24 42.01
CA MET A 1 21.61 25.74 41.20
C MET A 1 21.01 25.19 39.91
N ALA A 2 21.24 25.87 38.78
CA ALA A 2 20.74 25.45 37.47
C ALA A 2 21.95 25.14 36.59
N CYS A 3 22.08 23.89 36.16
CA CYS A 3 23.08 23.49 35.17
C CYS A 3 22.52 23.80 33.78
N THR A 4 23.00 24.88 33.15
CA THR A 4 22.83 25.12 31.72
C THR A 4 23.90 24.32 30.99
N PHE A 5 23.50 23.28 30.26
CA PHE A 5 24.36 22.61 29.29
C PHE A 5 24.35 23.44 28.00
N ASP A 6 25.45 24.15 27.73
CA ASP A 6 25.72 24.75 26.43
C ASP A 6 26.02 23.62 25.42
N TYR A 7 24.98 23.17 24.72
CA TYR A 7 25.14 22.34 23.53
C TYR A 7 25.66 23.23 22.39
N GLN A 8 26.97 23.36 22.27
CA GLN A 8 27.59 23.80 21.02
C GLN A 8 27.45 22.67 20.00
N ILE A 9 26.42 22.76 19.16
CA ILE A 9 26.28 21.91 17.98
C ILE A 9 27.46 22.27 17.05
N PRO A 10 28.40 21.35 16.77
CA PRO A 10 29.53 21.66 15.91
C PRO A 10 29.04 21.96 14.49
N GLU A 11 29.54 23.04 13.87
CA GLU A 11 29.11 23.52 12.55
C GLU A 11 29.26 22.50 11.41
N TYR A 12 30.04 21.44 11.60
CA TYR A 12 30.12 20.34 10.63
C TYR A 12 28.77 19.59 10.49
N ALA A 13 27.92 19.58 11.52
CA ALA A 13 26.62 18.92 11.49
C ALA A 13 25.57 19.70 10.66
N LYS A 14 25.83 20.97 10.32
CA LYS A 14 24.94 21.78 9.47
C LYS A 14 25.20 21.63 7.97
N GLN A 15 26.32 21.02 7.56
CA GLN A 15 26.69 20.90 6.14
C GLN A 15 26.35 19.54 5.51
N THR A 16 25.95 18.52 6.28
CA THR A 16 25.60 17.20 5.72
C THR A 16 24.11 16.99 5.44
N ALA A 17 23.23 17.95 5.77
CA ALA A 17 21.79 17.81 5.57
C ALA A 17 21.29 18.26 4.19
N SER A 18 22.11 18.95 3.38
CA SER A 18 21.64 19.59 2.14
C SER A 18 21.98 18.88 0.83
N GLU A 19 22.76 17.78 0.83
CA GLU A 19 23.16 17.12 -0.43
C GLU A 19 23.14 15.59 -0.37
N ARG A 20 22.07 15.03 0.19
CA ARG A 20 21.66 13.67 -0.15
C ARG A 20 20.19 13.66 -0.50
N TYR A 21 19.84 14.38 -1.57
CA TYR A 21 18.75 13.92 -2.42
C TYR A 21 19.22 12.58 -2.99
N ILE A 22 18.93 11.51 -2.25
CA ILE A 22 18.87 10.17 -2.82
C ILE A 22 17.88 10.36 -3.97
N HIS A 23 18.37 10.31 -5.20
CA HIS A 23 17.50 10.17 -6.36
C HIS A 23 16.71 8.90 -6.10
N GLU A 24 15.51 9.05 -5.54
CA GLU A 24 14.64 7.92 -5.32
C GLU A 24 14.34 7.36 -6.71
N PRO A 25 14.53 6.05 -6.91
CA PRO A 25 14.16 5.45 -8.18
C PRO A 25 12.68 5.72 -8.42
N SER A 26 12.33 6.05 -9.66
CA SER A 26 10.94 6.17 -10.06
C SER A 26 10.17 4.92 -9.63
N PRO A 27 8.89 5.06 -9.22
CA PRO A 27 8.04 3.94 -8.86
C PRO A 27 8.09 2.83 -9.90
N ALA A 28 7.95 1.59 -9.42
CA ALA A 28 7.97 0.42 -10.29
C ALA A 28 6.78 0.46 -11.25
N HIS A 29 7.05 0.42 -12.55
CA HIS A 29 5.99 0.19 -13.54
C HIS A 29 5.62 -1.29 -13.51
N GLY A 30 4.34 -1.60 -13.64
CA GLY A 30 3.89 -2.98 -13.50
C GLY A 30 3.79 -3.71 -14.82
N ASP A 31 3.92 -5.03 -14.75
CA ASP A 31 3.85 -5.91 -15.91
C ASP A 31 2.37 -6.28 -16.18
N ALA A 32 1.91 -5.98 -17.39
CA ALA A 32 0.53 -6.22 -17.80
C ALA A 32 0.31 -7.67 -18.22
N GLN A 33 0.20 -8.62 -17.29
CA GLN A 33 -0.28 -9.98 -17.58
C GLN A 33 -1.03 -10.61 -16.40
N TYR A 34 -2.35 -10.42 -16.32
CA TYR A 34 -3.22 -11.26 -15.48
C TYR A 34 -4.58 -11.50 -16.14
N ASN A 35 -4.94 -12.77 -16.33
CA ASN A 35 -6.17 -13.24 -16.99
C ASN A 35 -7.19 -13.85 -15.99
N GLY A 36 -7.28 -13.34 -14.76
CA GLY A 36 -7.97 -14.10 -13.69
C GLY A 36 -9.18 -13.47 -13.00
N ILE A 37 -9.32 -12.13 -12.94
CA ILE A 37 -10.35 -11.53 -12.08
C ILE A 37 -10.90 -10.26 -12.76
N ASP A 38 -11.79 -10.46 -13.73
CA ASP A 38 -12.48 -9.36 -14.43
C ASP A 38 -13.76 -8.98 -13.67
N HIS A 39 -13.58 -8.33 -12.51
CA HIS A 39 -14.71 -7.87 -11.70
C HIS A 39 -14.88 -6.37 -11.82
N LYS A 40 -16.07 -5.96 -12.28
CA LYS A 40 -16.58 -4.61 -12.06
C LYS A 40 -16.73 -4.40 -10.55
N PHE A 41 -15.73 -3.78 -9.93
CA PHE A 41 -15.83 -3.33 -8.54
C PHE A 41 -16.92 -2.25 -8.45
N PRO A 42 -17.67 -2.18 -7.33
CA PRO A 42 -18.57 -1.06 -7.08
C PRO A 42 -17.78 0.24 -7.23
N THR A 43 -18.32 1.22 -7.97
CA THR A 43 -17.68 2.54 -8.20
C THR A 43 -17.32 3.29 -6.91
N GLU A 44 -17.90 2.87 -5.79
CA GLU A 44 -17.67 3.40 -4.45
C GLU A 44 -16.35 2.92 -3.84
N LEU A 45 -15.86 1.73 -4.22
CA LEU A 45 -14.52 1.24 -3.88
C LEU A 45 -13.55 1.72 -4.95
N GLN A 46 -12.78 2.75 -4.62
CA GLN A 46 -11.94 3.46 -5.59
C GLN A 46 -10.75 2.63 -6.08
N GLY A 47 -10.35 1.56 -5.39
CA GLY A 47 -9.29 0.65 -5.82
C GLY A 47 -9.22 -0.60 -4.97
N PHE A 48 -8.71 -1.70 -5.55
CA PHE A 48 -8.54 -2.97 -4.88
C PHE A 48 -7.16 -3.56 -5.16
N VAL A 49 -6.58 -4.19 -4.14
CA VAL A 49 -5.26 -4.80 -4.15
C VAL A 49 -5.32 -6.16 -3.46
N LEU A 50 -4.73 -7.19 -4.07
CA LEU A 50 -4.46 -8.46 -3.40
C LEU A 50 -2.98 -8.60 -3.17
N ILE A 51 -2.59 -8.93 -1.95
CA ILE A 51 -1.20 -9.13 -1.57
C ILE A 51 -1.04 -10.57 -1.13
N PHE A 52 -0.08 -11.27 -1.73
CA PHE A 52 0.29 -12.64 -1.43
C PHE A 52 1.73 -12.62 -0.91
N PRO A 53 1.96 -12.35 0.39
CA PRO A 53 3.29 -12.11 0.92
C PRO A 53 4.21 -13.34 0.75
N GLU A 54 3.68 -14.54 0.98
CA GLU A 54 4.41 -15.81 0.83
C GLU A 54 4.82 -16.11 -0.62
N ARG A 55 4.13 -15.52 -1.60
CA ARG A 55 4.40 -15.70 -3.03
C ARG A 55 5.15 -14.54 -3.66
N ASP A 56 5.50 -13.52 -2.87
CA ASP A 56 6.08 -12.25 -3.34
C ASP A 56 5.28 -11.64 -4.50
N ARG A 57 3.95 -11.59 -4.39
CA ARG A 57 3.05 -11.11 -5.45
C ARG A 57 2.02 -10.12 -4.95
N VAL A 58 1.77 -9.10 -5.77
CA VAL A 58 0.74 -8.10 -5.55
C VAL A 58 -0.05 -7.89 -6.84
N TYR A 59 -1.37 -7.85 -6.72
CA TYR A 59 -2.28 -7.58 -7.82
C TYR A 59 -3.01 -6.27 -7.58
N TRP A 60 -3.01 -5.39 -8.56
CA TRP A 60 -3.81 -4.16 -8.55
C TRP A 60 -4.99 -4.28 -9.50
N SER A 61 -6.15 -3.82 -9.06
CA SER A 61 -7.22 -3.48 -9.99
C SER A 61 -6.83 -2.25 -10.81
N ALA A 62 -7.44 -2.09 -11.99
CA ALA A 62 -7.22 -0.92 -12.85
C ALA A 62 -7.50 0.40 -12.10
N GLN A 63 -8.50 0.41 -11.20
CA GLN A 63 -8.81 1.60 -10.40
C GLN A 63 -7.76 1.88 -9.32
N ALA A 64 -7.18 0.84 -8.69
CA ALA A 64 -6.06 1.02 -7.78
C ALA A 64 -4.84 1.58 -8.50
N ALA A 65 -4.53 1.07 -9.70
CA ALA A 65 -3.47 1.61 -10.55
C ALA A 65 -3.71 3.10 -10.87
N ALA A 66 -4.93 3.46 -11.28
CA ALA A 66 -5.30 4.85 -11.57
C ALA A 66 -5.14 5.78 -10.35
N LEU A 67 -5.47 5.32 -9.13
CA LEU A 67 -5.22 6.06 -7.89
C LEU A 67 -3.73 6.27 -7.59
N HIS A 68 -2.86 5.42 -8.14
CA HIS A 68 -1.42 5.55 -8.06
C HIS A 68 -0.83 6.31 -9.26
N GLY A 69 -1.65 6.88 -10.15
CA GLY A 69 -1.17 7.61 -11.33
C GLY A 69 -0.76 6.71 -12.51
N GLU A 70 -0.99 5.41 -12.41
CA GLU A 70 -0.82 4.47 -13.52
C GLU A 70 -2.02 4.50 -14.46
N LEU A 71 -1.77 4.65 -15.76
CA LEU A 71 -2.80 4.60 -16.79
C LEU A 71 -2.94 3.17 -17.30
N ALA A 72 -3.49 2.29 -16.45
CA ALA A 72 -3.75 0.90 -16.82
C ALA A 72 -5.23 0.67 -17.07
N ASN A 73 -5.54 0.16 -18.27
CA ASN A 73 -6.88 -0.33 -18.62
C ASN A 73 -7.12 -1.76 -18.14
N GLN A 74 -6.13 -2.40 -17.50
CA GLN A 74 -6.16 -3.78 -17.05
C GLN A 74 -5.55 -3.90 -15.64
N PRO A 75 -5.92 -4.94 -14.88
CA PRO A 75 -5.23 -5.30 -13.64
C PRO A 75 -3.73 -5.52 -13.87
N ILE A 76 -2.91 -5.16 -12.89
CA ILE A 76 -1.45 -5.21 -12.99
C ILE A 76 -0.88 -6.12 -11.89
N GLU A 77 0.15 -6.90 -12.22
CA GLU A 77 0.89 -7.73 -11.27
C GLU A 77 2.28 -7.13 -10.98
N PHE A 78 2.70 -7.20 -9.72
CA PHE A 78 4.02 -6.78 -9.25
C PHE A 78 4.58 -7.81 -8.28
N SER A 79 5.90 -7.88 -8.15
CA SER A 79 6.49 -8.41 -6.91
C SER A 79 6.16 -7.51 -5.72
N LEU A 80 6.19 -8.04 -4.50
CA LEU A 80 5.98 -7.22 -3.30
C LEU A 80 7.04 -6.11 -3.23
N ARG A 81 8.29 -6.43 -3.58
CA ARG A 81 9.38 -5.45 -3.62
C ARG A 81 9.11 -4.31 -4.59
N GLN A 82 8.66 -4.59 -5.81
CA GLN A 82 8.30 -3.58 -6.80
C GLN A 82 7.13 -2.73 -6.30
N PHE A 83 6.10 -3.37 -5.75
CA PHE A 83 4.95 -2.68 -5.17
C PHE A 83 5.37 -1.69 -4.06
N MET A 84 6.28 -2.07 -3.16
CA MET A 84 6.75 -1.16 -2.10
C MET A 84 7.46 0.09 -2.64
N GLN A 85 8.06 0.05 -3.83
CA GLN A 85 8.77 1.20 -4.40
C GLN A 85 7.86 2.39 -4.71
N TRP A 86 6.54 2.18 -4.75
CA TRP A 86 5.56 3.26 -4.92
C TRP A 86 5.48 4.23 -3.74
N TYR A 87 5.92 3.82 -2.56
CA TYR A 87 5.76 4.62 -1.34
C TYR A 87 7.09 5.17 -0.83
N LEU A 88 7.04 6.15 0.08
CA LEU A 88 8.23 6.70 0.71
C LEU A 88 8.96 5.64 1.56
N PRO A 89 10.30 5.63 1.60
CA PRO A 89 11.09 4.61 2.31
C PRO A 89 10.62 4.35 3.75
N SER A 90 10.35 5.41 4.53
CA SER A 90 9.90 5.28 5.92
C SER A 90 8.53 4.61 6.07
N GLN A 91 7.68 4.65 5.04
CA GLN A 91 6.37 4.02 5.03
C GLN A 91 6.40 2.58 4.49
N ARG A 92 7.42 2.22 3.70
CA ARG A 92 7.63 0.85 3.20
C ARG A 92 7.84 -0.11 4.36
N ASP A 93 8.70 0.26 5.30
CA ASP A 93 9.04 -0.58 6.45
C ASP A 93 7.81 -0.81 7.33
N LEU A 94 7.03 0.24 7.58
CA LEU A 94 5.82 0.16 8.37
C LEU A 94 4.75 -0.70 7.68
N PHE A 95 4.56 -0.54 6.37
CA PHE A 95 3.61 -1.37 5.63
C PHE A 95 4.04 -2.84 5.56
N ALA A 96 5.35 -3.12 5.42
CA ALA A 96 5.88 -4.47 5.50
C ALA A 96 5.65 -5.09 6.89
N GLN A 97 5.94 -4.36 7.96
CA GLN A 97 5.65 -4.80 9.33
C GLN A 97 4.16 -5.13 9.50
N SER A 98 3.25 -4.27 9.04
CA SER A 98 1.81 -4.54 9.12
C SER A 98 1.39 -5.83 8.39
N ILE A 99 2.05 -6.19 7.28
CA ILE A 99 1.75 -7.41 6.53
C ILE A 99 2.31 -8.67 7.19
N PHE A 100 3.51 -8.59 7.77
CA PHE A 100 4.26 -9.76 8.26
C PHE A 100 4.14 -10.00 9.77
N ASP A 101 3.98 -8.94 10.58
CA ASP A 101 3.96 -9.02 12.04
C ASP A 101 2.54 -9.13 12.62
N GLU A 102 1.48 -8.77 11.86
CA GLU A 102 0.09 -8.90 12.33
C GLU A 102 -0.42 -10.34 12.27
N ALA A 103 0.17 -11.21 13.10
CA ALA A 103 -0.23 -12.59 13.30
C ALA A 103 -1.62 -12.74 13.98
N ASN A 104 -2.27 -11.64 14.36
CA ASN A 104 -3.51 -11.60 15.15
C ASN A 104 -4.62 -10.67 14.56
N ASN A 105 -4.97 -10.92 13.29
CA ASN A 105 -6.35 -11.13 12.80
C ASN A 105 -7.47 -10.05 12.77
N ASP A 106 -7.23 -8.74 12.87
CA ASP A 106 -8.32 -7.76 12.62
C ASP A 106 -8.17 -6.92 11.34
N GLY A 107 -7.00 -7.02 10.71
CA GLY A 107 -6.63 -6.13 9.62
C GLY A 107 -6.20 -4.75 10.08
N PHE A 108 -5.66 -3.98 9.15
CA PHE A 108 -5.08 -2.68 9.44
C PHE A 108 -5.51 -1.63 8.45
N GLN A 109 -5.36 -0.38 8.86
CA GLN A 109 -5.54 0.77 7.98
C GLN A 109 -4.28 1.61 7.96
N LEU A 110 -3.80 1.97 6.77
CA LEU A 110 -2.61 2.78 6.62
C LEU A 110 -2.77 3.90 5.59
N ASP A 111 -2.26 5.07 5.93
CA ASP A 111 -2.10 6.18 4.99
C ASP A 111 -0.69 6.15 4.39
N LEU A 112 -0.63 5.99 3.08
CA LEU A 112 0.59 5.94 2.30
C LEU A 112 0.70 7.16 1.40
N CYS A 113 1.92 7.69 1.28
CA CYS A 113 2.26 8.73 0.34
C CYS A 113 2.93 8.10 -0.87
N ILE A 114 2.38 8.39 -2.04
CA ILE A 114 2.90 7.91 -3.32
C ILE A 114 4.12 8.76 -3.70
N ALA A 115 5.30 8.14 -3.79
CA ALA A 115 6.59 8.83 -3.84
C ALA A 115 6.74 9.80 -5.02
N HIS A 116 6.23 9.44 -6.21
CA HIS A 116 6.39 10.28 -7.41
C HIS A 116 5.38 11.42 -7.54
N SER A 117 4.20 11.29 -6.93
CA SER A 117 3.10 12.26 -7.09
C SER A 117 2.76 13.02 -5.83
N ASN A 118 3.33 12.61 -4.68
CA ASN A 118 2.97 13.08 -3.34
C ASN A 118 1.47 12.93 -3.01
N GLN A 119 0.75 12.10 -3.76
CA GLN A 119 -0.64 11.82 -3.50
C GLN A 119 -0.77 10.87 -2.31
N HIS A 120 -1.77 11.11 -1.47
CA HIS A 120 -2.02 10.28 -0.31
C HIS A 120 -3.17 9.32 -0.58
N VAL A 121 -2.90 8.04 -0.36
CA VAL A 121 -3.87 6.95 -0.45
C VAL A 121 -4.02 6.28 0.90
N ARG A 122 -5.23 5.82 1.19
CA ARG A 122 -5.54 5.06 2.38
C ARG A 122 -5.85 3.62 1.99
N TYR A 123 -5.10 2.71 2.58
CA TYR A 123 -5.32 1.28 2.50
C TYR A 123 -6.14 0.83 3.70
N LEU A 124 -7.17 0.02 3.44
CA LEU A 124 -7.79 -0.85 4.43
C LEU A 124 -7.43 -2.28 4.04
N CYS A 125 -6.56 -2.92 4.79
CA CYS A 125 -6.06 -4.26 4.54
C CYS A 125 -6.77 -5.25 5.46
N ILE A 126 -7.42 -6.24 4.87
CA ILE A 126 -8.17 -7.27 5.60
C ILE A 126 -7.49 -8.61 5.33
N PRO A 127 -7.07 -9.35 6.37
CA PRO A 127 -6.48 -10.66 6.19
C PRO A 127 -7.55 -11.66 5.76
N LEU A 128 -7.20 -12.49 4.81
CA LEU A 128 -8.02 -13.54 4.25
C LEU A 128 -7.28 -14.87 4.40
N GLN A 129 -7.83 -15.72 5.26
CA GLN A 129 -7.29 -17.06 5.47
C GLN A 129 -7.66 -17.93 4.26
N HIS A 130 -6.65 -18.40 3.53
CA HIS A 130 -6.82 -19.26 2.36
C HIS A 130 -5.88 -20.47 2.47
N HIS A 131 -6.47 -21.63 2.73
CA HIS A 131 -5.76 -22.85 3.14
C HIS A 131 -4.80 -22.61 4.33
N ASN A 132 -3.49 -22.66 4.09
CA ASN A 132 -2.43 -22.48 5.09
C ASN A 132 -1.67 -21.17 4.91
N SER A 133 -2.21 -20.25 4.10
CA SER A 133 -1.57 -18.97 3.75
C SER A 133 -2.50 -17.80 4.03
N VAL A 134 -1.92 -16.65 4.38
CA VAL A 134 -2.66 -15.39 4.51
C VAL A 134 -2.55 -14.59 3.21
N ILE A 135 -3.69 -14.23 2.65
CA ILE A 135 -3.81 -13.26 1.56
C ILE A 135 -4.33 -11.96 2.16
N TRP A 136 -3.80 -10.81 1.78
CA TRP A 136 -4.35 -9.53 2.22
C TRP A 136 -5.17 -8.89 1.11
N ALA A 137 -6.43 -8.59 1.41
CA ALA A 137 -7.29 -7.75 0.58
C ALA A 137 -7.17 -6.28 1.00
N GLY A 138 -6.44 -5.51 0.21
CA GLY A 138 -6.28 -4.06 0.37
C GLY A 138 -7.32 -3.28 -0.42
N PHE A 139 -8.12 -2.48 0.25
CA PHE A 139 -9.03 -1.53 -0.38
C PHE A 139 -8.41 -0.15 -0.35
N VAL A 140 -8.27 0.46 -1.52
CA VAL A 140 -7.54 1.71 -1.72
C VAL A 140 -8.51 2.83 -2.04
N ARG A 141 -8.22 4.00 -1.48
CA ARG A 141 -8.92 5.24 -1.82
C ARG A 141 -8.00 6.43 -1.62
N SER A 142 -8.38 7.56 -2.20
CA SER A 142 -7.78 8.84 -1.83
C SER A 142 -8.12 9.20 -0.37
N THR A 143 -7.16 9.74 0.39
CA THR A 143 -7.40 10.24 1.75
C THR A 143 -8.36 11.44 1.80
N LEU A 144 -8.60 12.09 0.65
CA LEU A 144 -9.53 13.21 0.51
C LEU A 144 -11.02 12.76 0.44
N ALA A 145 -11.30 11.46 0.35
CA ALA A 145 -12.66 10.94 0.23
C ALA A 145 -13.38 10.80 1.60
N GLN A 146 -14.57 11.42 1.74
CA GLN A 146 -15.25 11.63 3.04
C GLN A 146 -16.11 10.47 3.60
N LYS A 147 -16.30 9.33 2.92
CA LYS A 147 -17.25 8.28 3.38
C LYS A 147 -16.53 7.01 3.88
N ASN A 148 -16.69 6.67 5.17
CA ASN A 148 -15.94 5.58 5.85
C ASN A 148 -16.71 4.26 6.04
N LYS A 149 -17.97 4.30 6.52
CA LYS A 149 -18.59 3.10 7.11
C LYS A 149 -19.15 2.10 6.08
N ILE A 150 -19.76 2.61 5.01
CA ILE A 150 -20.37 1.78 3.93
C ILE A 150 -19.30 1.00 3.15
N LEU A 151 -18.08 1.54 3.07
CA LEU A 151 -16.99 0.93 2.32
C LEU A 151 -16.40 -0.30 3.01
N ILE A 152 -16.37 -0.33 4.34
CA ILE A 152 -15.81 -1.46 5.11
C ILE A 152 -16.67 -2.72 4.93
N ASP A 153 -17.99 -2.59 5.06
CA ASP A 153 -18.90 -3.74 4.89
C ASP A 153 -18.88 -4.28 3.45
N LEU A 154 -18.78 -3.38 2.47
CA LEU A 154 -18.69 -3.73 1.06
C LEU A 154 -17.35 -4.40 0.73
N ALA A 155 -16.26 -3.87 1.29
CA ALA A 155 -14.93 -4.43 1.21
C ALA A 155 -14.90 -5.86 1.75
N LEU A 156 -15.42 -6.09 2.96
CA LEU A 156 -15.52 -7.41 3.56
C LEU A 156 -16.30 -8.40 2.70
N ARG A 157 -17.46 -7.99 2.15
CA ARG A 157 -18.26 -8.85 1.26
C ARG A 157 -17.49 -9.22 -0.01
N LYS A 158 -16.80 -8.26 -0.64
CA LYS A 158 -16.05 -8.54 -1.86
C LYS A 158 -14.81 -9.38 -1.62
N ALA A 159 -14.10 -9.13 -0.51
CA ALA A 159 -12.98 -9.96 -0.08
C ALA A 159 -13.38 -11.42 0.09
N ARG A 160 -14.55 -11.68 0.71
CA ARG A 160 -15.12 -13.03 0.81
C ARG A 160 -15.52 -13.63 -0.54
N GLN A 161 -16.09 -12.83 -1.45
CA GLN A 161 -16.42 -13.30 -2.80
C GLN A 161 -15.16 -13.72 -3.57
N VAL A 162 -14.11 -12.89 -3.53
CA VAL A 162 -12.83 -13.18 -4.20
C VAL A 162 -12.20 -14.45 -3.62
N LEU A 163 -12.25 -14.65 -2.30
CA LEU A 163 -11.81 -15.92 -1.70
C LEU A 163 -12.59 -17.12 -2.25
N ALA A 164 -13.91 -17.01 -2.38
CA ALA A 164 -14.75 -18.12 -2.83
C ALA A 164 -14.50 -18.50 -4.30
N GLU A 165 -13.97 -17.60 -5.11
CA GLU A 165 -13.63 -17.85 -6.52
C GLU A 165 -12.19 -18.35 -6.71
N LEU A 166 -11.33 -18.16 -5.70
CA LEU A 166 -9.96 -18.68 -5.69
C LEU A 166 -9.88 -20.13 -5.17
N CYS A 167 -10.92 -20.59 -4.46
CA CYS A 167 -11.12 -21.98 -4.00
C CYS A 167 -11.80 -22.85 -5.07
#